data_AF-A0AAN6VZD6-F1
#
_entry.id   AF-A0AAN6VZD6-F1
#
_cell.length_a   1.000
_cell.length_b   1.000
_cell.length_c   1.000
_cell.angle_alpha   90.00
_cell.angle_beta   90.00
_cell.angle_gamma   90.00
#
_symmetry.space_group_name_H-M   'P 1'
#
loop_
_entity.id
_entity.type
_entity.pdbx_description
1 polymer ?
#
loop_
_entity_poly.entity_id
_entity_poly.type
_entity_poly.pdbx_seq_one_letter_code
_entity_poly.pdbx_strand_id
1 'polypeptide(L)'
;MRGYAHRYKCPQVFVFDSLHLVILQFRAASKDQIQDENCHVDICIIPRGQLSQEQCTIQYALYRLAWRGWMRLSATLATQQGSKRKTVTVAVDGIPRTYEWWSGKPLWEVAPGHYQYGHPNGWKRQFFRLGTGGYWIWADDNGNYPDGGLVYDTGNCLQ
;
A
#
# COMPACT_ATOMS: atom_id res chain seq x y z
N MET A 1 -18.56 9.48 -6.60
CA MET A 1 -17.29 8.71 -6.61
C MET A 1 -17.13 7.76 -5.42
N ARG A 2 -17.47 8.15 -4.19
CA ARG A 2 -17.47 7.26 -2.99
C ARG A 2 -18.23 5.95 -3.20
N GLY A 3 -19.43 6.00 -3.79
CA GLY A 3 -20.23 4.79 -4.08
C GLY A 3 -19.50 3.78 -4.97
N TYR A 4 -18.77 4.24 -6.00
CA TYR A 4 -17.95 3.38 -6.85
C TYR A 4 -16.76 2.79 -6.07
N ALA A 5 -16.02 3.62 -5.33
CA ALA A 5 -14.91 3.18 -4.49
C ALA A 5 -15.33 2.10 -3.49
N HIS A 6 -16.46 2.32 -2.81
CA HIS A 6 -17.04 1.38 -1.85
C HIS A 6 -17.49 0.07 -2.52
N ARG A 7 -18.20 0.16 -3.66
CA ARG A 7 -18.69 -1.01 -4.41
C ARG A 7 -17.56 -1.95 -4.83
N TYR A 8 -16.46 -1.39 -5.34
CA TYR A 8 -15.32 -2.16 -5.82
C TYR A 8 -14.24 -2.42 -4.77
N LYS A 9 -14.46 -2.01 -3.51
CA LYS A 9 -13.48 -2.13 -2.42
C LYS A 9 -12.13 -1.51 -2.79
N CYS A 10 -12.17 -0.42 -3.55
CA CYS A 10 -11.00 0.23 -4.11
C CYS A 10 -10.99 1.69 -3.62
N PRO A 11 -10.07 2.06 -2.72
CA PRO A 11 -9.93 3.45 -2.29
C PRO A 11 -9.32 4.35 -3.37
N GLN A 12 -8.96 3.82 -4.55
CA GLN A 12 -8.56 4.60 -5.71
C GLN A 12 -9.68 4.69 -6.74
N VAL A 13 -9.94 5.90 -7.24
CA VAL A 13 -10.93 6.17 -8.30
C VAL A 13 -10.31 7.08 -9.36
N PHE A 14 -10.67 6.81 -10.62
CA PHE A 14 -10.31 7.63 -11.77
C PHE A 14 -11.57 8.14 -12.43
N VAL A 15 -11.54 9.41 -12.81
CA VAL A 15 -12.57 10.00 -13.67
C VAL A 15 -11.86 10.81 -14.74
N PHE A 16 -12.28 10.59 -15.98
CA PHE A 16 -11.79 11.35 -17.12
C PHE A 16 -12.99 11.90 -17.89
N ASP A 17 -13.06 13.21 -18.02
CA ASP A 17 -14.14 13.92 -18.73
C ASP A 17 -13.70 14.40 -20.13
N SER A 18 -12.62 13.84 -20.66
CA SER A 18 -11.91 14.28 -21.86
C SER A 18 -11.07 15.56 -21.69
N LEU A 19 -11.32 16.41 -20.70
CA LEU A 19 -10.55 17.64 -20.46
C LEU A 19 -9.61 17.53 -19.25
N HIS A 20 -10.02 16.80 -18.22
CA HIS A 20 -9.34 16.59 -16.96
C HIS A 20 -9.33 15.11 -16.61
N LEU A 21 -8.18 14.64 -16.15
CA LEU A 21 -8.05 13.39 -15.44
C LEU A 21 -8.03 13.69 -13.94
N VAL A 22 -9.05 13.23 -13.22
CA VAL A 22 -9.14 13.32 -11.76
C VAL A 22 -8.79 11.96 -11.17
N ILE A 23 -7.80 11.96 -10.30
CA ILE A 23 -7.35 10.79 -9.54
C ILE A 23 -7.65 11.06 -8.08
N LEU A 24 -8.45 10.18 -7.47
CA LEU A 24 -8.79 10.24 -6.05
C LEU A 24 -8.18 9.06 -5.30
N GLN A 25 -7.68 9.33 -4.10
CA GLN A 25 -7.30 8.32 -3.12
C GLN A 25 -8.00 8.61 -1.79
N PHE A 26 -8.95 7.77 -1.42
CA PHE A 26 -9.56 7.79 -0.09
C PHE A 26 -8.56 7.22 0.92
N ARG A 27 -8.26 7.96 1.99
CA ARG A 27 -7.43 7.51 3.11
C ARG A 27 -8.26 6.82 4.19
N ALA A 28 -9.04 5.82 3.78
CA ALA A 28 -9.89 5.07 4.68
C ALA A 28 -9.11 3.94 5.37
N ALA A 29 -9.39 3.64 6.64
CA ALA A 29 -8.82 2.48 7.33
C ALA A 29 -9.58 1.17 7.02
N SER A 30 -10.77 1.28 6.42
CA SER A 30 -11.56 0.14 5.99
C SER A 30 -12.40 0.48 4.75
N LYS A 31 -13.01 -0.54 4.15
CA LYS A 31 -13.95 -0.38 3.05
C LYS A 31 -15.10 0.55 3.43
N ASP A 32 -15.68 0.37 4.61
CA ASP A 32 -16.90 1.08 5.02
C ASP A 32 -16.62 2.55 5.32
N GLN A 33 -15.42 2.86 5.83
CA GLN A 33 -14.96 4.23 6.03
C GLN A 33 -14.80 5.04 4.73
N ILE A 34 -14.81 4.41 3.54
CA ILE A 34 -14.89 5.17 2.27
C ILE A 34 -16.18 6.01 2.20
N GLN A 35 -17.26 5.54 2.83
CA GLN A 35 -18.54 6.25 2.81
C GLN A 35 -18.60 7.38 3.85
N ASP A 36 -17.69 7.40 4.82
CA ASP A 36 -17.61 8.47 5.81
C ASP A 36 -17.30 9.81 5.13
N GLU A 37 -18.12 10.81 5.40
CA GLU A 37 -17.98 12.17 4.88
C GLU A 37 -16.65 12.80 5.32
N ASN A 38 -16.17 12.44 6.52
CA ASN A 38 -14.91 12.92 7.09
C ASN A 38 -13.68 12.16 6.60
N CYS A 39 -13.85 11.09 5.80
CA CYS A 39 -12.70 10.39 5.21
C CYS A 39 -11.92 11.35 4.30
N HIS A 40 -10.65 11.57 4.65
CA HIS A 40 -9.73 12.39 3.88
C HIS A 40 -9.50 11.81 2.47
N VAL A 41 -9.41 12.69 1.48
CA VAL A 41 -9.23 12.30 0.07
C VAL A 41 -8.06 13.08 -0.52
N ASP A 42 -7.02 12.36 -0.96
CA ASP A 42 -6.00 12.99 -1.82
C ASP A 42 -6.60 13.14 -3.22
N ILE A 43 -6.48 14.34 -3.79
CA ILE A 43 -6.98 14.66 -5.13
C ILE A 43 -5.81 15.09 -6.00
N CYS A 44 -5.66 14.47 -7.17
CA CYS A 44 -4.79 14.96 -8.23
C CYS A 44 -5.64 15.25 -9.46
N ILE A 45 -5.58 16.49 -9.93
CA ILE A 45 -6.26 16.94 -11.15
C ILE A 45 -5.19 17.21 -12.19
N ILE A 46 -5.29 16.54 -13.33
CA ILE A 46 -4.38 16.69 -14.46
C ILE A 46 -5.19 17.24 -15.63
N PRO A 47 -5.01 18.51 -16.01
CA PRO A 47 -5.64 19.05 -17.20
C PRO A 47 -4.95 18.51 -18.47
N ARG A 48 -5.71 18.37 -19.55
CA ARG A 48 -5.18 18.11 -20.89
C ARG A 48 -4.52 19.34 -21.53
N GLY A 49 -4.90 20.53 -21.06
CA GLY A 49 -4.49 21.83 -21.60
C GLY A 49 -3.31 22.46 -20.87
N GLN A 50 -3.44 23.75 -20.53
CA GLN A 50 -2.36 24.51 -19.89
C GLN A 50 -1.98 23.91 -18.53
N LEU A 51 -0.69 23.67 -18.38
CA LEU A 51 -0.08 23.22 -17.13
C LEU A 51 0.28 24.44 -16.27
N SER A 52 -0.16 24.45 -15.02
CA SER A 52 0.32 25.42 -14.01
C SER A 52 1.54 24.86 -13.27
N GLN A 53 2.42 25.72 -12.74
CA GLN A 53 3.64 25.29 -12.04
C GLN A 53 3.38 24.41 -10.80
N GLU A 54 2.22 24.54 -10.16
CA GLU A 54 1.85 23.76 -8.97
C GLU A 54 1.14 22.43 -9.29
N GLN A 55 0.97 22.09 -10.58
CA GLN A 55 0.23 20.89 -10.96
C GLN A 55 1.05 19.60 -10.88
N CYS A 56 0.38 18.55 -10.41
CA CYS A 56 0.90 17.19 -10.46
C CYS A 56 1.03 16.73 -11.92
N THR A 57 2.20 16.25 -12.33
CA THR A 57 2.37 15.65 -13.65
C THR A 57 1.59 14.33 -13.74
N ILE A 58 1.15 13.97 -14.96
CA ILE A 58 0.49 12.67 -15.20
C ILE A 58 1.40 11.50 -14.80
N GLN A 59 2.71 11.62 -15.07
CA GLN A 59 3.70 10.63 -14.69
C GLN A 59 3.75 10.43 -13.17
N TYR A 60 3.83 11.52 -12.41
CA TYR A 60 3.88 11.44 -10.95
C TYR A 60 2.59 10.91 -10.35
N ALA A 61 1.43 11.30 -10.88
CA ALA A 61 0.14 10.84 -10.38
C ALA A 61 -0.05 9.33 -10.63
N LEU A 62 0.25 8.88 -11.86
CA LEU A 62 0.20 7.46 -12.21
C LEU A 62 1.22 6.65 -11.42
N TYR A 63 2.44 7.18 -11.22
CA TYR A 63 3.45 6.53 -10.38
C TYR A 63 2.95 6.34 -8.95
N ARG A 64 2.49 7.40 -8.27
CA ARG A 64 2.00 7.29 -6.89
C ARG A 64 0.85 6.32 -6.77
N LEU A 65 -0.04 6.32 -7.75
CA LEU A 65 -1.19 5.43 -7.75
C LEU A 65 -0.78 3.98 -7.99
N ALA A 66 0.00 3.70 -9.03
CA ALA A 66 0.48 2.36 -9.36
C ALA A 66 1.27 1.80 -8.18
N TRP A 67 2.12 2.62 -7.57
CA TRP A 67 2.87 2.25 -6.37
C TRP A 67 1.95 1.93 -5.20
N ARG A 68 1.02 2.81 -4.81
CA ARG A 68 0.09 2.57 -3.68
C ARG A 68 -0.81 1.36 -3.93
N GLY A 69 -1.31 1.19 -5.16
CA GLY A 69 -2.09 0.03 -5.57
C GLY A 69 -1.27 -1.26 -5.45
N TRP A 70 -0.05 -1.26 -6.00
CA TRP A 70 0.89 -2.38 -5.93
C TRP A 70 1.25 -2.74 -4.48
N MET A 71 1.53 -1.75 -3.64
CA MET A 71 1.86 -1.94 -2.23
C MET A 71 0.71 -2.59 -1.47
N ARG A 72 -0.53 -2.12 -1.68
CA ARG A 72 -1.72 -2.74 -1.08
C ARG A 72 -1.93 -4.17 -1.58
N LEU A 73 -1.71 -4.41 -2.87
CA LEU A 73 -1.80 -5.75 -3.44
C LEU A 73 -0.78 -6.67 -2.77
N SER A 74 0.50 -6.29 -2.79
CA SER A 74 1.62 -7.04 -2.21
C SER A 74 1.38 -7.43 -0.76
N ALA A 75 0.88 -6.49 0.06
CA ALA A 75 0.51 -6.69 1.46
C ALA A 75 -0.54 -7.81 1.70
N THR A 76 -1.27 -8.23 0.66
CA THR A 76 -2.35 -9.22 0.72
C THR A 76 -2.04 -10.50 -0.08
N LEU A 77 -0.81 -10.70 -0.57
CA LEU A 77 -0.43 -11.81 -1.47
C LEU A 77 0.07 -13.09 -0.76
N ALA A 78 -0.25 -13.32 0.51
CA ALA A 78 0.35 -14.41 1.29
C ALA A 78 0.05 -15.81 0.78
N THR A 79 -1.16 -16.03 0.28
CA THR A 79 -1.65 -17.38 -0.04
C THR A 79 -2.88 -17.27 -0.92
N GLN A 80 -2.84 -17.85 -2.12
CA GLN A 80 -4.04 -18.12 -2.92
C GLN A 80 -4.60 -19.50 -2.55
N GLN A 81 -5.23 -19.64 -1.38
CA GLN A 81 -6.15 -20.77 -1.16
C GLN A 81 -7.54 -20.33 -1.61
N GLY A 82 -7.86 -20.64 -2.87
CA GLY A 82 -9.05 -20.16 -3.57
C GLY A 82 -8.94 -18.70 -4.04
N SER A 83 -10.05 -18.11 -4.51
CA SER A 83 -10.11 -16.73 -5.04
C SER A 83 -9.97 -15.62 -3.96
N LYS A 84 -9.53 -15.95 -2.74
CA LYS A 84 -9.41 -14.99 -1.63
C LYS A 84 -7.95 -14.76 -1.27
N ARG A 85 -7.51 -13.52 -1.43
CA ARG A 85 -6.21 -13.01 -0.99
C ARG A 85 -6.19 -12.90 0.54
N LYS A 86 -5.15 -13.43 1.18
CA LYS A 86 -4.92 -13.35 2.63
C LYS A 86 -3.55 -12.70 2.89
N THR A 87 -3.43 -11.98 4.00
CA THR A 87 -2.16 -11.38 4.45
C THR A 87 -1.30 -12.40 5.20
N VAL A 88 0.04 -12.31 5.05
CA VAL A 88 0.98 -13.18 5.77
C VAL A 88 0.98 -12.63 7.19
N THR A 89 0.72 -13.48 8.18
CA THR A 89 0.96 -13.10 9.57
C THR A 89 2.47 -13.04 9.77
N VAL A 90 2.98 -11.84 10.00
CA VAL A 90 4.42 -11.59 10.20
C VAL A 90 4.56 -10.87 11.52
N ALA A 91 5.48 -11.35 12.34
CA ALA A 91 5.98 -10.64 13.50
C ALA A 91 7.50 -10.59 13.39
N VAL A 92 8.09 -9.46 13.75
CA VAL A 92 9.54 -9.26 13.81
C VAL A 92 9.85 -8.81 15.23
N ASP A 93 10.82 -9.43 15.88
CA ASP A 93 11.14 -9.21 17.29
C ASP A 93 9.91 -9.34 18.23
N GLY A 94 8.98 -10.24 17.89
CA GLY A 94 7.72 -10.43 18.61
C GLY A 94 6.67 -9.33 18.40
N ILE A 95 6.95 -8.30 17.59
CA ILE A 95 6.03 -7.21 17.28
C ILE A 95 5.23 -7.56 16.01
N PRO A 96 3.90 -7.62 16.06
CA PRO A 96 3.10 -8.00 14.91
C PRO A 96 3.00 -6.88 13.87
N ARG A 97 3.07 -7.26 12.60
CA ARG A 97 2.91 -6.36 11.45
C ARG A 97 1.47 -6.36 10.94
N THR A 98 0.86 -5.18 10.92
CA THR A 98 -0.40 -4.90 10.22
C THR A 98 -0.15 -4.04 8.98
N TYR A 99 -1.20 -3.69 8.24
CA TYR A 99 -1.10 -2.80 7.08
C TYR A 99 -2.14 -1.70 7.13
N GLU A 100 -1.73 -0.50 6.73
CA GLU A 100 -2.64 0.59 6.44
C GLU A 100 -3.47 0.23 5.20
N TRP A 101 -4.79 0.14 5.36
CA TRP A 101 -5.68 -0.43 4.35
C TRP A 101 -5.62 0.29 3.00
N TRP A 102 -5.58 1.63 2.97
CA TRP A 102 -5.63 2.36 1.71
C TRP A 102 -4.31 2.39 0.94
N SER A 103 -3.17 2.33 1.65
CA SER A 103 -1.82 2.50 1.07
C SER A 103 -1.01 1.20 0.97
N GLY A 104 -1.33 0.18 1.78
CA GLY A 104 -0.54 -1.04 1.92
C GLY A 104 0.79 -0.84 2.66
N LYS A 105 0.98 0.30 3.34
CA LYS A 105 2.17 0.53 4.15
C LYS A 105 2.12 -0.35 5.41
N PRO A 106 3.25 -0.97 5.79
CA PRO A 106 3.32 -1.73 7.04
C PRO A 106 3.15 -0.80 8.23
N LEU A 107 2.47 -1.31 9.25
CA LEU A 107 2.30 -0.70 10.57
C LEU A 107 2.72 -1.73 11.61
N TRP A 108 3.40 -1.28 12.66
CA TRP A 108 3.88 -2.11 13.75
C TRP A 108 3.12 -1.77 15.02
N GLU A 109 2.50 -2.78 15.63
CA GLU A 109 1.76 -2.61 16.89
C GLU A 109 2.72 -2.73 18.07
N VAL A 110 3.37 -1.62 18.42
CA VAL A 110 4.39 -1.58 19.47
C VAL A 110 3.81 -1.73 20.88
N ALA A 111 2.52 -1.41 21.03
CA ALA A 111 1.69 -1.68 22.19
C ALA A 111 0.23 -1.82 21.72
N PRO A 112 -0.67 -2.42 22.50
CA PRO A 112 -2.07 -2.63 22.09
C PRO A 112 -2.72 -1.33 21.59
N GLY A 113 -3.11 -1.30 20.31
CA GLY A 113 -3.71 -0.12 19.66
C GLY A 113 -2.74 1.03 19.32
N HIS A 114 -1.45 0.90 19.61
CA HIS A 114 -0.42 1.89 19.29
C HIS A 114 0.41 1.43 18.09
N TYR A 115 0.21 2.10 16.96
CA TYR A 115 0.84 1.73 15.69
C TYR A 115 1.91 2.74 15.26
N GLN A 116 2.99 2.24 14.68
CA GLN A 116 4.06 3.05 14.08
C GLN A 116 4.41 2.56 12.67
N TYR A 117 4.83 3.47 11.79
CA TYR A 117 5.24 3.12 10.42
C TYR A 117 6.64 2.50 10.33
N GLY A 118 7.52 2.83 11.27
CA GLY A 118 8.85 2.25 11.37
C GLY A 118 8.87 1.12 12.39
N HIS A 119 9.64 0.06 12.12
CA HIS A 119 9.92 -0.93 13.14
C HIS A 119 10.82 -0.32 14.24
N PRO A 120 10.57 -0.53 15.54
CA PRO A 120 11.36 0.05 16.63
C PRO A 120 12.87 -0.22 16.54
N ASN A 121 13.24 -1.43 16.12
CA ASN A 121 14.63 -1.86 15.96
C ASN A 121 15.23 -1.54 14.58
N GLY A 122 14.58 -0.68 13.78
CA GLY A 122 15.14 -0.19 12.53
C GLY A 122 15.03 -1.14 11.33
N TRP A 123 14.34 -2.28 11.46
CA TRP A 123 14.06 -3.16 10.32
C TRP A 123 13.24 -2.45 9.24
N LYS A 124 13.72 -2.57 8.00
CA LYS A 124 13.11 -1.96 6.83
C LYS A 124 12.70 -3.02 5.84
N ARG A 125 11.66 -2.68 5.08
CA ARG A 125 11.17 -3.55 4.04
C ARG A 125 11.99 -3.38 2.78
N GLN A 126 12.54 -4.48 2.28
CA GLN A 126 13.38 -4.51 1.08
C GLN A 126 12.80 -5.49 0.07
N PHE A 127 12.95 -5.18 -1.22
CA PHE A 127 12.53 -6.09 -2.28
C PHE A 127 13.69 -7.04 -2.59
N PHE A 128 13.44 -8.34 -2.46
CA PHE A 128 14.41 -9.41 -2.63
C PHE A 128 13.97 -10.33 -3.77
N ARG A 129 14.88 -10.61 -4.70
CA ARG A 129 14.65 -11.58 -5.79
C ARG A 129 15.32 -12.91 -5.45
N LEU A 130 14.57 -14.00 -5.65
CA LEU A 130 15.07 -15.37 -5.53
C LEU A 130 14.67 -16.15 -6.79
N GLY A 131 15.63 -16.36 -7.68
CA GLY A 131 15.37 -16.91 -9.01
C GLY A 131 14.40 -16.03 -9.81
N THR A 132 13.28 -16.60 -10.23
CA THR A 132 12.19 -15.87 -10.91
C THR A 132 11.17 -15.26 -9.95
N GLY A 133 11.26 -15.55 -8.65
CA GLY A 133 10.38 -15.00 -7.63
C GLY A 133 10.84 -13.64 -7.11
N GLY A 134 9.89 -12.84 -6.64
CA GLY A 134 10.15 -11.56 -5.99
C GLY A 134 9.35 -11.43 -4.72
N TYR A 135 10.02 -11.07 -3.63
CA TYR A 135 9.46 -11.06 -2.28
C TYR A 135 9.79 -9.75 -1.60
N TRP A 136 8.91 -9.30 -0.71
CA TRP A 136 9.30 -8.30 0.27
C TRP A 136 9.83 -9.02 1.51
N ILE A 137 10.98 -8.57 2.00
CA ILE A 137 11.63 -9.10 3.21
C ILE A 137 11.93 -7.97 4.19
N TRP A 138 12.21 -8.34 5.43
CA TRP A 138 12.69 -7.42 6.46
C TRP A 138 14.20 -7.55 6.65
N ALA A 139 14.91 -6.42 6.56
CA ALA A 139 16.35 -6.33 6.75
C ALA A 139 16.74 -4.93 7.25
N ASP A 140 17.89 -4.81 7.92
CA ASP A 140 18.45 -3.51 8.30
C ASP A 140 19.21 -2.86 7.12
N ASP A 141 19.76 -1.66 7.34
CA ASP A 141 20.54 -0.95 6.33
C ASP A 141 21.87 -1.64 5.98
N ASN A 142 22.34 -2.56 6.83
CA ASN A 142 23.56 -3.34 6.63
C ASN A 142 23.28 -4.68 5.91
N GLY A 143 22.02 -5.00 5.62
CA GLY A 143 21.62 -6.27 5.01
C GLY A 143 21.55 -7.44 6.00
N ASN A 144 21.57 -7.17 7.31
CA ASN A 144 21.28 -8.17 8.32
C ASN A 144 19.78 -8.45 8.37
N TYR A 145 19.43 -9.67 8.77
CA TYR A 145 18.05 -10.09 8.93
C TYR A 145 17.67 -10.23 10.41
N PRO A 146 16.38 -10.04 10.75
CA PRO A 146 15.89 -10.34 12.08
C PRO A 146 16.20 -11.79 12.48
N ASP A 147 16.65 -11.99 13.72
CA ASP A 147 17.04 -13.31 14.26
C ASP A 147 18.06 -14.10 13.40
N GLY A 148 18.80 -13.40 12.52
CA GLY A 148 19.79 -14.01 11.62
C GLY A 148 19.20 -14.77 10.42
N GLY A 149 17.89 -14.71 10.19
CA GLY A 149 17.21 -15.44 9.12
C GLY A 149 16.29 -14.56 8.26
N LEU A 150 16.11 -14.93 6.99
CA LEU A 150 15.21 -14.21 6.08
C LEU A 150 13.75 -14.23 6.58
N VAL A 151 13.22 -13.06 6.92
CA VAL A 151 11.81 -12.89 7.27
C VAL A 151 11.05 -12.31 6.09
N TYR A 152 10.18 -13.12 5.49
CA TYR A 152 9.33 -12.71 4.37
C TYR A 152 8.12 -11.90 4.86
N ASP A 153 7.96 -10.68 4.34
CA ASP A 153 6.78 -9.85 4.55
C ASP A 153 5.58 -10.34 3.75
N THR A 154 5.83 -10.82 2.52
CA THR A 154 4.82 -11.21 1.54
C THR A 154 5.14 -12.56 0.92
N GLY A 155 4.14 -13.19 0.28
CA GLY A 155 4.39 -14.26 -0.68
C GLY A 155 5.10 -13.77 -1.95
N ASN A 156 5.27 -14.67 -2.93
CA ASN A 156 5.84 -14.30 -4.23
C ASN A 156 4.93 -13.28 -4.93
N CYS A 157 5.46 -12.09 -5.18
CA CYS A 157 4.75 -10.97 -5.79
C CYS A 157 4.87 -10.96 -7.32
N LEU A 158 5.70 -11.83 -7.91
CA LEU A 158 5.97 -11.88 -9.35
C LEU A 158 5.33 -13.07 -10.07
N GLN A 159 4.47 -13.84 -9.37
CA GLN A 159 3.74 -14.99 -9.90
C GLN A 159 2.22 -14.77 -9.83
#